data_AF-A0A6V7LFI1-F1
#
_entry.id   AF-A0A6V7LFI1-F1
#
_cell.length_a   1.000
_cell.length_b   1.000
_cell.length_c   1.000
_cell.angle_alpha   90.00
_cell.angle_beta   90.00
_cell.angle_gamma   90.00
#
_symmetry.space_group_name_H-M   'P 1'
#
loop_
_entity.id
_entity.type
_entity.pdbx_description
1 polymer ?
#
loop_
_entity_poly.entity_id
_entity_poly.type
_entity_poly.pdbx_seq_one_letter_code
_entity_poly.pdbx_strand_id
1 'polypeptide(L)'
;ISEARPRIRHHRGDARCTRCSPGWGVSSPCTPERDTECSKCEKGSYSPHHSLQPCWICSRCGPGLYEAHPCTGKTDTVCDSCHRHALDNADYHRKCKGHASLFLAPEDAKSTGEESSLVNEDNDDEDELDEKEREVILAQDIEADIREAQKHSIQRF
;
A
#
# COMPACT_ATOMS: atom_id res chain seq x y z
N ILE A 1 -29.08 8.63 -28.05
CA ILE A 1 -29.67 7.27 -28.00
C ILE A 1 -29.30 6.70 -26.64
N SER A 2 -30.16 6.87 -25.64
CA SER A 2 -29.93 6.38 -24.28
C SER A 2 -30.50 4.96 -24.19
N GLU A 3 -29.62 3.96 -24.13
CA GLU A 3 -30.01 2.56 -23.99
C GLU A 3 -30.69 2.32 -22.64
N ALA A 4 -32.02 2.18 -22.67
CA ALA A 4 -32.81 1.75 -21.52
C ALA A 4 -32.62 0.24 -21.32
N ARG A 5 -31.64 -0.13 -20.49
CA ARG A 5 -31.38 -1.52 -20.10
C ARG A 5 -32.51 -2.03 -19.17
N PRO A 6 -33.08 -3.23 -19.39
CA PRO A 6 -34.26 -3.68 -18.69
C PRO A 6 -33.96 -4.01 -17.22
N ARG A 7 -34.72 -3.41 -16.30
CA ARG A 7 -34.65 -3.72 -14.86
C ARG A 7 -35.27 -5.10 -14.63
N ILE A 8 -34.44 -6.11 -14.39
CA ILE A 8 -34.89 -7.43 -13.99
C ILE A 8 -35.51 -7.32 -12.59
N ARG A 9 -36.85 -7.32 -12.51
CA ARG A 9 -37.61 -7.25 -11.25
C ARG A 9 -37.90 -8.66 -10.74
N HIS A 10 -37.25 -9.09 -9.67
CA HIS A 10 -37.68 -10.26 -8.90
C HIS A 10 -38.72 -9.82 -7.86
N HIS A 11 -40.01 -10.15 -8.08
CA HIS A 11 -41.15 -9.79 -7.22
C HIS A 11 -41.43 -10.83 -6.11
N ARG A 12 -41.65 -10.37 -4.86
CA ARG A 12 -42.64 -10.94 -3.88
C ARG A 12 -42.81 -10.13 -2.57
N GLY A 13 -43.73 -9.16 -2.45
CA GLY A 13 -44.01 -8.41 -1.20
C GLY A 13 -43.63 -6.91 -1.11
N ASP A 14 -44.53 -6.11 -0.57
CA ASP A 14 -44.54 -4.63 -0.46
C ASP A 14 -43.29 -3.97 0.14
N ALA A 15 -42.92 -2.80 -0.42
CA ALA A 15 -41.78 -1.92 -0.09
C ALA A 15 -40.38 -2.51 -0.33
N ARG A 16 -39.88 -2.46 -1.57
CA ARG A 16 -38.50 -2.91 -1.87
C ARG A 16 -37.75 -2.00 -2.82
N CYS A 17 -36.89 -1.21 -2.19
CA CYS A 17 -35.75 -0.49 -2.71
C CYS A 17 -35.08 -1.18 -3.92
N THR A 18 -34.88 -0.45 -5.01
CA THR A 18 -34.15 -0.90 -6.21
C THR A 18 -32.67 -1.06 -5.88
N ARG A 19 -32.11 -2.24 -6.19
CA ARG A 19 -30.66 -2.49 -6.05
C ARG A 19 -29.87 -1.73 -7.11
N CYS A 20 -28.76 -1.12 -6.69
CA CYS A 20 -27.77 -0.56 -7.61
C CYS A 20 -27.11 -1.68 -8.42
N SER A 21 -26.69 -1.37 -9.66
CA SER A 21 -26.02 -2.35 -10.52
C SER A 21 -24.53 -2.46 -10.19
N PRO A 22 -23.83 -3.55 -10.57
CA PRO A 22 -22.38 -3.63 -10.44
C PRO A 22 -21.69 -2.41 -11.05
N GLY A 23 -20.74 -1.80 -10.33
CA GLY A 23 -20.16 -0.50 -10.71
C GLY A 23 -20.83 0.71 -10.05
N TRP A 24 -21.94 0.50 -9.35
CA TRP A 24 -22.75 1.54 -8.72
C TRP A 24 -23.04 1.17 -7.27
N GLY A 25 -23.00 2.18 -6.40
CA GLY A 25 -23.33 2.07 -4.98
C GLY A 25 -24.44 3.03 -4.62
N VAL A 26 -25.05 2.81 -3.45
CA VAL A 26 -26.11 3.67 -2.93
C VAL A 26 -25.54 5.02 -2.50
N SER A 27 -26.03 6.10 -3.11
CA SER A 27 -25.75 7.48 -2.69
C SER A 27 -26.81 7.98 -1.69
N SER A 28 -28.07 7.58 -1.89
CA SER A 28 -29.15 7.87 -0.95
C SER A 28 -30.01 6.63 -0.73
N PRO A 29 -30.24 6.22 0.52
CA PRO A 29 -31.09 5.08 0.82
C PRO A 29 -32.54 5.38 0.45
N CYS A 30 -33.25 4.32 0.09
CA CYS A 30 -34.69 4.33 -0.11
C CYS A 30 -35.41 4.72 1.19
N THR A 31 -36.59 5.30 1.04
CA THR A 31 -37.57 5.51 2.11
C THR A 31 -38.92 4.95 1.65
N PRO A 32 -39.96 4.94 2.49
CA PRO A 32 -41.30 4.53 2.03
C PRO A 32 -41.82 5.35 0.83
N GLU A 33 -41.36 6.59 0.67
CA GLU A 33 -41.80 7.54 -0.36
C GLU A 33 -40.85 7.64 -1.55
N ARG A 34 -39.58 7.21 -1.42
CA ARG A 34 -38.55 7.36 -2.47
C ARG A 34 -37.74 6.09 -2.69
N ASP A 35 -37.43 5.80 -3.94
CA ASP A 35 -36.58 4.66 -4.30
C ASP A 35 -35.09 4.96 -4.01
N THR A 36 -34.26 3.92 -4.06
CA THR A 36 -32.80 4.03 -3.89
C THR A 36 -32.17 4.86 -5.00
N GLU A 37 -31.33 5.81 -4.61
CA GLU A 37 -30.48 6.55 -5.54
C GLU A 37 -29.09 5.91 -5.61
N CYS A 38 -28.59 5.73 -6.83
CA CYS A 38 -27.32 5.08 -7.10
C CYS A 38 -26.35 6.03 -7.79
N SER A 39 -25.11 6.08 -7.32
CA SER A 39 -24.00 6.78 -7.97
C SER A 39 -22.95 5.78 -8.44
N LYS A 40 -22.16 6.19 -9.45
CA LYS A 40 -21.06 5.38 -9.96
C LYS A 40 -19.94 5.34 -8.91
N CYS A 41 -19.33 4.18 -8.71
CA CYS A 41 -18.19 4.07 -7.82
C CYS A 41 -17.03 4.93 -8.33
N GLU A 42 -16.47 5.75 -7.43
CA GLU A 42 -15.31 6.59 -7.69
C GLU A 42 -14.03 5.74 -7.74
N LYS A 43 -12.94 6.31 -8.27
CA LYS A 43 -11.64 5.65 -8.30
C LYS A 43 -11.22 5.26 -6.87
N GLY A 44 -10.81 4.01 -6.68
CA GLY A 44 -10.51 3.48 -5.35
C GLY A 44 -11.72 2.88 -4.63
N SER A 45 -12.88 2.76 -5.29
CA SER A 45 -14.04 2.03 -4.77
C SER A 45 -14.69 1.12 -5.80
N TYR A 46 -15.40 0.08 -5.34
CA TYR A 46 -16.05 -0.91 -6.20
C TYR A 46 -17.37 -1.44 -5.63
N SER A 47 -18.18 -2.03 -6.50
CA SER A 47 -19.43 -2.73 -6.16
C SER A 47 -19.61 -3.93 -7.12
N PRO A 48 -19.45 -5.18 -6.64
CA PRO A 48 -19.35 -6.35 -7.52
C PRO A 48 -20.69 -6.91 -7.99
N HIS A 49 -21.74 -6.70 -7.20
CA HIS A 49 -23.04 -7.30 -7.41
C HIS A 49 -24.15 -6.28 -7.24
N HIS A 50 -25.37 -6.68 -7.59
CA HIS A 50 -26.54 -5.85 -7.33
C HIS A 50 -26.72 -5.66 -5.82
N SER A 51 -26.52 -4.44 -5.30
CA SER A 51 -26.47 -4.18 -3.87
C SER A 51 -27.33 -2.96 -3.46
N LEU A 52 -27.68 -2.90 -2.17
CA LEU A 52 -28.20 -1.69 -1.51
C LEU A 52 -27.14 -1.08 -0.59
N GLN A 53 -25.87 -1.33 -0.88
CA GLN A 53 -24.74 -0.81 -0.12
C GLN A 53 -24.06 0.31 -0.90
N PRO A 54 -23.39 1.25 -0.21
CA PRO A 54 -22.46 2.15 -0.87
C PRO A 54 -21.31 1.35 -1.51
N CYS A 55 -20.54 2.00 -2.37
CA CYS A 55 -19.33 1.38 -2.93
C CYS A 55 -18.34 1.04 -1.81
N TRP A 56 -17.73 -0.14 -1.90
CA TRP A 56 -16.69 -0.58 -0.98
C TRP A 56 -15.35 0.01 -1.40
N ILE A 57 -14.50 0.32 -0.43
CA ILE A 57 -13.14 0.77 -0.70
C ILE A 57 -12.35 -0.42 -1.25
N CYS A 58 -11.56 -0.18 -2.30
CA CYS A 58 -10.69 -1.21 -2.85
C CYS A 58 -9.64 -1.64 -1.82
N SER A 59 -9.36 -2.93 -1.78
CA SER A 59 -8.24 -3.53 -1.07
C SER A 59 -6.91 -2.99 -1.61
N ARG A 60 -5.88 -2.95 -0.76
CA ARG A 60 -4.52 -2.57 -1.14
C ARG A 60 -3.58 -3.75 -0.92
N CYS A 61 -2.59 -3.89 -1.79
CA CYS A 61 -1.58 -4.93 -1.66
C CYS A 61 -0.46 -4.46 -0.73
N GLY A 62 -0.33 -5.15 0.41
CA GLY A 62 0.69 -4.86 1.42
C GLY A 62 2.11 -5.31 1.02
N PRO A 63 3.06 -5.30 1.97
CA PRO A 63 4.46 -5.64 1.72
C PRO A 63 4.61 -7.07 1.17
N GLY A 64 5.51 -7.26 0.21
CA GLY A 64 5.74 -8.55 -0.44
C GLY A 64 4.62 -9.04 -1.37
N LEU A 65 3.58 -8.21 -1.59
CA LEU A 65 2.50 -8.45 -2.55
C LEU A 65 2.50 -7.39 -3.64
N TYR A 66 2.08 -7.78 -4.84
CA TYR A 66 1.84 -6.87 -5.95
C TYR A 66 0.40 -6.96 -6.45
N GLU A 67 -0.04 -5.90 -7.12
CA GLU A 67 -1.34 -5.80 -7.76
C GLU A 67 -1.37 -6.62 -9.05
N ALA A 68 -1.83 -7.87 -8.95
CA ALA A 68 -2.01 -8.75 -10.09
C ALA A 68 -3.16 -8.27 -10.98
N HIS A 69 -4.26 -7.82 -10.36
CA HIS A 69 -5.35 -7.15 -11.08
C HIS A 69 -5.75 -5.84 -10.38
N PRO A 70 -5.87 -4.75 -11.16
CA PRO A 70 -6.24 -3.47 -10.61
C PRO A 70 -7.70 -3.40 -10.19
N CYS A 71 -7.96 -2.58 -9.18
CA CYS A 71 -9.32 -2.29 -8.79
C CYS A 71 -10.09 -1.61 -9.93
N THR A 72 -11.33 -2.03 -10.13
CA THR A 72 -12.27 -1.39 -11.04
C THR A 72 -13.54 -1.07 -10.28
N GLY A 73 -14.43 -0.24 -10.84
CA GLY A 73 -15.72 0.02 -10.18
C GLY A 73 -16.56 -1.25 -9.90
N LYS A 74 -16.23 -2.39 -10.52
CA LYS A 74 -16.94 -3.68 -10.36
C LYS A 74 -16.14 -4.74 -9.63
N THR A 75 -14.84 -4.60 -9.51
CA THR A 75 -13.97 -5.67 -8.98
C THR A 75 -12.96 -5.07 -8.04
N ASP A 76 -12.72 -5.76 -6.93
CA ASP A 76 -11.66 -5.39 -6.01
C ASP A 76 -10.28 -5.55 -6.66
N THR A 77 -9.28 -4.95 -6.03
CA THR A 77 -7.87 -5.25 -6.26
C THR A 77 -7.60 -6.72 -5.96
N VAL A 78 -6.85 -7.39 -6.83
CA VAL A 78 -6.34 -8.74 -6.57
C VAL A 78 -4.85 -8.67 -6.36
N CYS A 79 -4.41 -9.13 -5.19
CA CYS A 79 -3.00 -9.17 -4.81
C CYS A 79 -2.43 -10.57 -5.01
N ASP A 80 -1.18 -10.64 -5.49
CA ASP A 80 -0.42 -11.90 -5.58
C ASP A 80 0.98 -11.70 -4.99
N SER A 81 1.64 -12.81 -4.66
CA SER A 81 2.93 -12.81 -3.98
C SER A 81 4.09 -12.49 -4.92
N CYS A 82 5.05 -11.69 -4.46
CA CYS A 82 6.31 -11.45 -5.17
C CYS A 82 7.10 -12.75 -5.49
N HIS A 83 6.80 -13.87 -4.83
CA HIS A 83 7.36 -15.19 -5.17
C HIS A 83 6.88 -15.69 -6.54
N ARG A 84 5.72 -15.25 -7.02
CA ARG A 84 5.25 -15.54 -8.37
C ARG A 84 5.78 -14.46 -9.31
N HIS A 85 6.66 -14.86 -10.22
CA HIS A 85 7.24 -13.94 -11.18
C HIS A 85 6.19 -13.46 -12.20
N ALA A 86 5.95 -12.15 -12.25
CA ALA A 86 5.04 -11.52 -13.21
C ALA A 86 5.79 -10.45 -14.02
N LEU A 87 6.65 -10.91 -14.94
CA LEU A 87 7.53 -10.05 -15.74
C LEU A 87 6.79 -9.07 -16.67
N ASP A 88 5.50 -9.30 -16.93
CA ASP A 88 4.67 -8.41 -17.77
C ASP A 88 3.85 -7.40 -16.94
N ASN A 89 3.97 -7.43 -15.60
CA ASN A 89 3.21 -6.56 -14.71
C ASN A 89 4.09 -5.42 -14.17
N ALA A 90 3.69 -4.18 -14.39
CA ALA A 90 4.43 -3.00 -13.95
C ALA A 90 4.47 -2.85 -12.42
N ASP A 91 3.40 -3.24 -11.72
CA ASP A 91 3.33 -3.22 -10.25
C ASP A 91 4.27 -4.26 -9.64
N TYR A 92 4.37 -5.44 -10.25
CA TYR A 92 5.36 -6.45 -9.88
C TYR A 92 6.80 -5.91 -9.98
N HIS A 93 7.16 -5.26 -11.09
CA HIS A 93 8.50 -4.66 -11.21
C HIS A 93 8.75 -3.56 -10.18
N ARG A 94 7.72 -2.79 -9.83
CA ARG A 94 7.82 -1.71 -8.85
C ARG A 94 8.00 -2.23 -7.43
N LYS A 95 7.26 -3.28 -7.04
CA LYS A 95 7.21 -3.78 -5.66
C LYS A 95 8.14 -4.96 -5.36
N CYS A 96 8.51 -5.74 -6.37
CA CYS A 96 9.17 -7.04 -6.17
C CYS A 96 10.60 -7.11 -6.77
N LYS A 97 11.01 -6.18 -7.62
CA LYS A 97 12.35 -6.22 -8.26
C LYS A 97 13.38 -5.49 -7.42
N GLY A 98 14.25 -6.22 -6.71
CA GLY A 98 15.43 -5.66 -6.04
C GLY A 98 15.64 -6.16 -4.61
N HIS A 99 14.57 -6.35 -3.84
CA HIS A 99 14.52 -7.05 -2.55
C HIS A 99 13.03 -7.12 -2.16
N ALA A 100 12.61 -8.08 -1.32
CA ALA A 100 11.25 -8.04 -0.77
C ALA A 100 11.16 -6.82 0.15
N SER A 101 10.46 -5.78 -0.28
CA SER A 101 10.20 -4.63 0.59
C SER A 101 9.42 -5.11 1.80
N LEU A 102 10.06 -5.04 2.98
CA LEU A 102 9.40 -5.32 4.27
C LEU A 102 8.37 -4.23 4.61
N PHE A 103 8.44 -3.10 3.92
CA PHE A 103 7.58 -1.93 4.11
C PHE A 103 6.59 -1.77 2.94
N LEU A 104 5.46 -1.11 3.20
CA LEU A 104 4.55 -0.69 2.13
C LEU A 104 5.28 0.31 1.22
N ALA A 105 5.03 0.23 -0.10
CA ALA A 105 5.57 1.23 -1.00
C ALA A 105 5.02 2.62 -0.60
N PRO A 106 5.85 3.68 -0.60
CA PRO A 106 5.44 5.02 -0.16
C PRO A 106 4.16 5.52 -0.84
N GLU A 107 3.95 5.26 -2.15
CA GLU A 107 2.69 5.60 -2.81
C GLU A 107 1.45 4.88 -2.28
N ASP A 108 1.60 3.66 -1.76
CA ASP A 108 0.49 2.88 -1.20
C ASP A 108 0.13 3.37 0.21
N ALA A 109 1.09 4.00 0.92
CA ALA A 109 0.95 4.56 2.27
C ALA A 109 0.36 5.99 2.30
N LYS A 110 0.42 6.74 1.18
CA LYS A 110 -0.09 8.14 1.07
C LYS A 110 -1.55 8.36 1.50
N SER A 111 -2.33 7.30 1.63
CA SER A 111 -3.76 7.36 1.98
C SER A 111 -4.11 6.61 3.27
N THR A 112 -3.16 5.97 3.95
CA THR A 112 -3.42 5.18 5.15
C THR A 112 -3.24 5.98 6.44
N GLY A 113 -2.71 7.21 6.37
CA GLY A 113 -2.32 7.97 7.56
C GLY A 113 -1.13 7.34 8.30
N GLU A 114 -0.53 6.29 7.72
CA GLU A 114 0.69 5.62 8.17
C GLU A 114 1.92 6.15 7.43
N GLU A 115 1.82 7.36 6.89
CA GLU A 115 2.97 8.08 6.32
C GLU A 115 3.91 8.44 7.47
N SER A 116 4.77 7.49 7.85
CA SER A 116 5.93 7.76 8.68
C SER A 116 7.05 8.24 7.76
N SER A 117 7.61 9.41 8.04
CA SER A 117 8.88 9.85 7.46
C SER A 117 10.01 9.02 8.09
N LEU A 118 10.08 7.72 7.81
CA LEU A 118 11.32 6.98 7.98
C LEU A 118 12.16 7.25 6.73
N VAL A 119 12.64 8.48 6.63
CA VAL A 119 13.73 8.84 5.74
C VAL A 119 14.98 8.38 6.46
N ASN A 120 15.40 7.13 6.21
CA ASN A 120 16.84 6.93 6.13
C ASN A 120 17.15 7.45 4.73
N GLU A 121 17.65 8.69 4.67
CA GLU A 121 18.22 9.18 3.42
C GLU A 121 19.42 8.26 3.16
N ASP A 122 19.28 7.31 2.25
CA ASP A 122 20.42 6.58 1.67
C ASP A 122 21.21 7.62 0.83
N ASN A 123 21.91 8.53 1.52
CA ASN A 123 22.90 9.40 0.92
C ASN A 123 24.19 8.59 0.86
N ASP A 124 24.43 7.92 -0.27
CA ASP A 124 25.67 7.18 -0.54
C ASP A 124 26.94 8.04 -0.25
N ASP A 125 26.83 9.37 -0.37
CA ASP A 125 27.90 10.34 -0.06
C ASP A 125 28.10 10.61 1.46
N GLU A 126 27.06 10.48 2.30
CA GLU A 126 27.17 10.65 3.76
C GLU A 126 27.67 9.36 4.44
N ASP A 127 27.31 8.19 3.92
CA ASP A 127 27.80 6.89 4.41
C ASP A 127 29.33 6.74 4.23
N GLU A 128 29.89 7.23 3.11
CA GLU A 128 31.35 7.16 2.87
C GLU A 128 32.14 8.12 3.78
N LEU A 129 31.50 9.18 4.30
CA LEU A 129 32.09 10.11 5.26
C LEU A 129 32.04 9.55 6.69
N ASP A 130 30.95 8.92 7.10
CA ASP A 130 30.82 8.26 8.42
C ASP A 130 31.78 7.07 8.54
N GLU A 131 31.97 6.29 7.47
CA GLU A 131 32.94 5.18 7.48
C GLU A 131 34.39 5.68 7.68
N LYS A 132 34.78 6.77 7.00
CA LYS A 132 36.12 7.36 7.17
C LYS A 132 36.32 7.97 8.56
N GLU A 133 35.30 8.61 9.11
CA GLU A 133 35.36 9.14 10.48
C GLU A 133 35.48 8.01 11.50
N ARG A 134 34.74 6.91 11.31
CA ARG A 134 34.83 5.71 12.13
C ARG A 134 36.21 5.05 12.08
N GLU A 135 36.83 4.97 10.90
CA GLU A 135 38.21 4.47 10.76
C GLU A 135 39.22 5.34 11.52
N VAL A 136 39.05 6.66 11.49
CA VAL A 136 39.92 7.60 12.23
C VAL A 136 39.77 7.43 13.74
N ILE A 137 38.53 7.33 14.24
CA ILE A 137 38.26 7.13 15.67
C ILE A 137 38.86 5.80 16.14
N LEU A 138 38.66 4.72 15.36
CA LEU A 138 39.21 3.41 15.69
C LEU A 138 40.75 3.43 15.75
N ALA A 139 41.41 4.14 14.83
CA ALA A 139 42.86 4.28 14.85
C ALA A 139 43.35 5.04 16.09
N GLN A 140 42.63 6.09 16.50
CA GLN A 140 42.96 6.86 17.71
C GLN A 140 42.82 6.03 18.98
N ASP A 141 41.76 5.22 19.08
CA ASP A 141 41.54 4.34 20.22
C ASP A 141 42.64 3.28 20.32
N ILE A 142 43.03 2.66 19.20
CA ILE A 142 44.15 1.73 19.15
C ILE A 142 45.45 2.39 19.61
N GLU A 143 45.72 3.62 19.16
CA GLU A 143 46.93 4.35 19.57
C GLU A 143 46.91 4.71 21.07
N ALA A 144 45.74 5.09 21.60
CA ALA A 144 45.55 5.38 23.01
C ALA A 144 45.79 4.12 23.86
N ASP A 145 45.26 2.97 23.45
CA ASP A 145 45.45 1.69 24.13
C ASP A 145 46.92 1.25 24.12
N ILE A 146 47.62 1.41 22.99
CA ILE A 146 49.06 1.14 22.90
C ILE A 146 49.84 2.05 23.85
N ARG A 147 49.50 3.34 23.90
CA ARG A 147 50.18 4.33 24.74
C ARG A 147 49.95 4.07 26.23
N GLU A 148 48.74 3.68 26.62
CA GLU A 148 48.43 3.28 28.00
C GLU A 148 49.13 1.97 28.38
N ALA A 149 49.17 0.98 27.48
CA ALA A 149 49.92 -0.25 27.71
C ALA A 149 51.42 0.01 27.89
N GLN A 150 52.00 0.93 27.11
CA GLN A 150 53.40 1.36 27.25
C GLN A 150 53.65 2.09 28.57
N LYS A 151 52.79 3.03 28.98
CA LYS A 151 52.89 3.70 30.28
C LYS A 151 52.81 2.70 31.44
N HIS A 152 51.87 1.77 31.38
CA HIS A 152 51.67 0.75 32.41
C HIS A 152 52.84 -0.27 32.44
N SER A 153 53.52 -0.49 31.31
CA SER A 153 54.76 -1.26 31.25
C SER A 153 55.96 -0.51 31.85
N ILE A 154 56.02 0.82 31.73
CA ILE A 154 57.10 1.65 32.28
C ILE A 154 56.95 1.83 33.81
N GLN A 155 55.72 1.92 34.32
CA GLN A 155 55.44 2.02 35.76
C GLN A 155 55.65 0.71 36.54
N ARG A 156 55.90 -0.41 35.86
CA ARG A 156 56.16 -1.73 36.47
C ARG A 156 57.65 -2.03 36.72
N PHE A 157 58.54 -1.06 36.45
CA PHE A 157 59.97 -1.10 36.78
C PHE A 157 60.32 -0.15 37.93
#